data_AF-A0A7Z9S5L4-F1
#
_entry.id   AF-A0A7Z9S5L4-F1
#
_cell.length_a   1.000
_cell.length_b   1.000
_cell.length_c   1.000
_cell.angle_alpha   90.00
_cell.angle_beta   90.00
_cell.angle_gamma   90.00
#
_symmetry.space_group_name_H-M   'P 1'
#
loop_
_entity.id
_entity.type
_entity.pdbx_description
1 polymer ?
#
loop_
_entity_poly.entity_id
_entity_poly.type
_entity_poly.pdbx_seq_one_letter_code
_entity_poly.pdbx_strand_id
1 'polypeptide(L)'
;MPILIEETRAHVGFLVALAAAVIAWVVLARHVIGYQIKVMGQSPRAARYGGFTEKRVVWMCLMISGGLAGLAGVFEAAGPVGQLVPALPVGYGFTAIIVAFLGRLDPIGIVIAGFVMALTYIGGETAQIEMNLPSAVTGVFQGMFLFFLLGIDVLAKYRFRIIRVTRAAAGE
;
A
#
# COMPACT_ATOMS: atom_id res chain seq x y z
N MET A 1 -21.20 0.96 13.81
CA MET A 1 -21.75 0.64 12.46
C MET A 1 -22.52 -0.68 12.51
N PRO A 2 -23.54 -0.92 11.66
CA PRO A 2 -24.22 -2.21 11.66
C PRO A 2 -23.21 -3.32 11.35
N ILE A 3 -23.21 -4.34 12.18
CA ILE A 3 -22.34 -5.51 12.08
C ILE A 3 -22.98 -6.45 11.06
N LEU A 4 -22.21 -6.96 10.10
CA LEU A 4 -22.76 -7.81 9.04
C LEU A 4 -22.90 -9.28 9.49
N ILE A 5 -22.16 -9.69 10.53
CA ILE A 5 -22.16 -11.04 11.11
C ILE A 5 -21.98 -10.88 12.62
N GLU A 6 -22.97 -11.26 13.42
CA GLU A 6 -23.06 -10.99 14.88
C GLU A 6 -21.88 -11.53 15.73
N GLU A 7 -20.98 -12.34 15.16
CA GLU A 7 -19.79 -12.87 15.85
C GLU A 7 -18.43 -12.47 15.24
N THR A 8 -18.40 -11.60 14.21
CA THR A 8 -17.14 -11.17 13.58
C THR A 8 -16.95 -9.66 13.71
N ARG A 9 -15.70 -9.17 13.78
CA ARG A 9 -15.33 -7.74 13.63
C ARG A 9 -15.61 -7.20 12.19
N ALA A 10 -16.53 -7.82 11.47
CA ALA A 10 -16.89 -7.49 10.10
C ALA A 10 -17.93 -6.38 10.10
N HIS A 11 -17.48 -5.18 9.77
CA HIS A 11 -18.31 -3.98 9.68
C HIS A 11 -18.63 -3.64 8.23
N VAL A 12 -19.67 -2.82 8.02
CA VAL A 12 -19.97 -2.22 6.70
C VAL A 12 -18.75 -1.57 6.03
N GLY A 13 -17.77 -1.10 6.82
CA GLY A 13 -16.49 -0.59 6.32
C GLY A 13 -15.74 -1.55 5.38
N PHE A 14 -15.86 -2.87 5.57
CA PHE A 14 -15.26 -3.86 4.65
C PHE A 14 -15.92 -3.84 3.26
N LEU A 15 -17.26 -3.77 3.22
CA LEU A 15 -18.00 -3.68 1.97
C LEU A 15 -17.70 -2.37 1.24
N VAL A 16 -17.60 -1.26 1.98
CA VAL A 16 -17.23 0.03 1.42
C VAL A 16 -15.79 0.03 0.92
N ALA A 17 -14.85 -0.60 1.63
CA ALA A 17 -13.47 -0.74 1.18
C ALA A 17 -13.37 -1.53 -0.14
N LEU A 18 -14.14 -2.61 -0.26
CA LEU A 18 -14.21 -3.40 -1.50
C LEU A 18 -14.81 -2.58 -2.64
N ALA A 19 -15.91 -1.86 -2.39
CA ALA A 19 -16.52 -0.97 -3.37
C ALA A 19 -15.54 0.14 -3.82
N ALA A 20 -14.83 0.76 -2.87
CA ALA A 20 -13.81 1.77 -3.15
C ALA A 20 -12.65 1.20 -3.98
N ALA A 21 -12.21 -0.03 -3.72
CA ALA A 21 -11.19 -0.71 -4.51
C ALA A 21 -11.65 -0.96 -5.96
N VAL A 22 -12.91 -1.37 -6.15
CA VAL A 22 -13.51 -1.57 -7.49
C VAL A 22 -13.61 -0.23 -8.23
N ILE A 23 -14.08 0.83 -7.55
CA ILE A 23 -14.15 2.18 -8.13
C ILE A 23 -12.76 2.66 -8.54
N ALA A 24 -11.76 2.51 -7.66
CA ALA A 24 -10.37 2.88 -7.96
C ALA A 24 -9.83 2.09 -9.17
N TRP A 25 -10.14 0.80 -9.26
CA TRP A 25 -9.77 -0.02 -10.42
C TRP A 25 -10.39 0.49 -11.72
N VAL A 26 -11.70 0.77 -11.74
CA VAL A 26 -12.37 1.30 -12.93
C VAL A 26 -11.79 2.67 -13.32
N VAL A 27 -11.57 3.56 -12.36
CA VAL A 27 -11.02 4.90 -12.62
C VAL A 27 -9.60 4.82 -13.18
N LEU A 28 -8.75 3.94 -12.64
CA LEU A 28 -7.35 3.78 -13.05
C LEU A 28 -7.18 2.98 -14.35
N ALA A 29 -8.08 2.03 -14.63
CA ALA A 29 -8.00 1.15 -15.80
C ALA A 29 -8.75 1.69 -17.02
N ARG A 30 -9.89 2.37 -16.83
CA ARG A 30 -10.81 2.73 -17.92
C ARG A 30 -10.98 4.24 -18.12
N HIS A 31 -10.64 5.08 -17.15
CA HIS A 31 -10.89 6.52 -17.23
C HIS A 31 -9.67 7.35 -17.66
N VAL A 32 -9.93 8.49 -18.31
CA VAL A 32 -8.90 9.45 -18.76
C VAL A 32 -8.03 9.95 -17.60
N ILE A 33 -8.61 10.10 -16.41
CA ILE A 33 -7.88 10.50 -15.20
C ILE A 33 -6.81 9.45 -14.85
N GLY A 34 -7.14 8.16 -14.91
CA GLY A 34 -6.18 7.08 -14.70
C GLY A 34 -5.04 7.07 -15.71
N TYR A 35 -5.34 7.38 -16.98
CA TYR A 35 -4.32 7.54 -18.01
C TYR A 35 -3.38 8.72 -17.72
N GLN A 36 -3.92 9.87 -17.32
CA GLN A 36 -3.12 11.05 -16.93
C GLN A 36 -2.16 10.72 -15.79
N ILE A 37 -2.64 10.01 -14.76
CA ILE A 37 -1.82 9.60 -13.61
C ILE A 37 -0.68 8.68 -14.06
N LYS A 38 -0.95 7.68 -14.91
CA LYS A 38 0.06 6.74 -15.41
C LYS A 38 1.13 7.42 -16.27
N VAL A 39 0.72 8.26 -17.22
CA VAL A 39 1.66 8.97 -18.09
C VAL A 39 2.52 9.95 -17.30
N MET A 40 1.92 10.68 -16.34
CA MET A 40 2.66 11.54 -15.43
C MET A 40 3.71 10.78 -14.61
N GLY A 41 3.34 9.60 -14.09
CA GLY A 41 4.24 8.75 -13.30
C GLY A 41 5.40 8.15 -14.11
N GLN A 42 5.21 7.92 -15.42
CA GLN A 42 6.26 7.38 -16.29
C GLN A 42 7.17 8.47 -16.87
N SER A 43 6.60 9.60 -17.30
CA SER A 43 7.37 10.72 -17.85
C SER A 43 6.60 12.03 -17.73
N PRO A 44 7.00 12.91 -16.79
CA PRO A 44 6.42 14.26 -16.67
C PRO A 44 6.59 15.09 -17.95
N ARG A 45 7.67 14.85 -18.71
CA ARG A 45 7.91 15.54 -19.99
C ARG A 45 6.89 15.10 -21.04
N ALA A 46 6.59 13.81 -21.13
CA ALA A 46 5.56 13.29 -22.05
C ALA A 46 4.15 13.80 -21.68
N ALA A 47 3.84 13.89 -20.39
CA ALA A 47 2.56 14.42 -19.92
C ALA A 47 2.34 15.89 -20.34
N ARG A 48 3.40 16.71 -20.32
CA ARG A 48 3.34 18.11 -20.78
C ARG A 48 3.07 18.23 -22.28
N TYR A 49 3.63 17.35 -23.10
CA TYR A 49 3.32 17.30 -24.54
C TYR A 49 1.88 16.87 -24.82
N GLY A 50 1.29 16.05 -23.93
CA GLY A 50 -0.12 15.66 -23.99
C GLY A 50 -1.12 16.73 -23.50
N GLY A 51 -0.65 17.93 -23.13
CA GLY A 51 -1.50 19.03 -22.66
C GLY A 51 -1.98 18.87 -21.21
N PHE A 52 -1.43 17.92 -20.45
CA PHE A 52 -1.84 17.70 -19.06
C PHE A 52 -1.14 18.68 -18.10
N THR A 53 -1.91 19.27 -17.19
CA THR A 53 -1.37 20.14 -16.16
C THR A 53 -0.93 19.33 -14.94
N GLU A 54 0.37 19.23 -14.72
CA GLU A 54 0.98 18.47 -13.62
C GLU A 54 0.40 18.83 -12.25
N LYS A 55 0.31 20.14 -11.95
CA LYS A 55 -0.25 20.63 -10.68
C LYS A 55 -1.67 20.12 -10.44
N ARG A 56 -2.52 20.08 -11.48
CA ARG A 56 -3.93 19.67 -11.34
C ARG A 56 -4.03 18.18 -10.99
N VAL A 57 -3.24 17.34 -11.65
CA VAL A 57 -3.22 15.89 -11.41
C VAL A 57 -2.70 15.60 -10.00
N VAL A 58 -1.64 16.28 -9.56
CA VAL A 58 -1.10 16.12 -8.19
C VAL A 58 -2.13 16.49 -7.13
N TRP A 59 -2.78 17.65 -7.26
CA TRP A 59 -3.82 18.08 -6.31
C TRP A 59 -5.03 17.14 -6.30
N MET A 60 -5.45 16.66 -7.48
CA MET A 60 -6.53 15.69 -7.59
C MET A 60 -6.19 14.38 -6.87
N CYS A 61 -4.99 13.84 -7.10
CA CYS A 61 -4.53 12.64 -6.41
C CYS A 61 -4.48 12.83 -4.89
N LEU A 62 -3.97 13.97 -4.41
CA LEU A 62 -3.86 14.28 -2.99
C LEU A 62 -5.24 14.38 -2.32
N MET A 63 -6.19 15.06 -2.96
CA MET A 63 -7.55 15.20 -2.44
C MET A 63 -8.27 13.85 -2.38
N ILE A 64 -8.14 13.02 -3.42
CA ILE A 64 -8.78 11.70 -3.48
C ILE A 64 -8.15 10.76 -2.44
N SER A 65 -6.82 10.69 -2.36
CA SER A 65 -6.14 9.81 -1.40
C SER A 65 -6.38 10.24 0.04
N GLY A 66 -6.35 11.55 0.33
CA GLY A 66 -6.68 12.11 1.64
C GLY A 66 -8.13 11.84 2.03
N GLY A 67 -9.07 11.98 1.10
CA GLY A 67 -10.48 11.65 1.33
C GLY A 67 -10.69 10.16 1.64
N LEU A 68 -10.06 9.26 0.89
CA LEU A 68 -10.13 7.82 1.13
C LEU A 68 -9.48 7.42 2.46
N ALA A 69 -8.33 8.01 2.81
CA ALA A 69 -7.66 7.78 4.08
C ALA A 69 -8.50 8.29 5.27
N GLY A 70 -9.16 9.45 5.12
CA GLY A 70 -10.09 9.98 6.10
C GLY A 70 -11.31 9.07 6.30
N LEU A 71 -11.90 8.58 5.20
CA LEU A 71 -13.00 7.61 5.26
C LEU A 71 -12.59 6.32 5.98
N ALA A 72 -11.40 5.80 5.71
CA ALA A 72 -10.88 4.64 6.41
C ALA A 72 -10.73 4.90 7.92
N GLY A 73 -10.22 6.07 8.32
CA GLY A 73 -10.13 6.46 9.72
C GLY A 73 -11.50 6.61 10.40
N VAL A 74 -12.51 7.13 9.70
CA VAL A 74 -13.89 7.20 10.20
C VAL A 74 -14.48 5.79 10.37
N PHE A 75 -14.21 4.87 9.44
CA PHE A 75 -14.67 3.49 9.54
C PHE A 75 -14.05 2.73 10.72
N GLU A 76 -12.78 3.00 11.01
CA GLU A 76 -12.11 2.46 12.18
C GLU A 76 -12.69 3.06 13.48
N ALA A 77 -12.82 4.39 13.54
CA ALA A 77 -13.29 5.09 14.74
C ALA A 77 -14.77 4.80 15.07
N ALA A 78 -15.64 4.68 14.08
CA ALA A 78 -17.06 4.34 14.26
C ALA A 78 -17.35 2.82 14.14
N GLY A 79 -16.28 2.01 14.10
CA GLY A 79 -16.28 0.55 14.09
C GLY A 79 -16.64 -0.07 15.46
N PRO A 80 -16.08 -1.25 15.81
CA PRO A 80 -16.64 -2.16 16.82
C PRO A 80 -16.71 -1.59 18.23
N VAL A 81 -15.91 -0.57 18.52
CA VAL A 81 -15.74 -0.06 19.88
C VAL A 81 -16.85 0.93 20.26
N GLY A 82 -17.54 1.55 19.29
CA GLY A 82 -18.63 2.51 19.55
C GLY A 82 -18.23 3.73 20.40
N GLN A 83 -16.96 3.84 20.77
CA GLN A 83 -16.37 4.87 21.62
C GLN A 83 -15.06 5.31 20.96
N LEU A 84 -14.81 6.62 20.96
CA LEU A 84 -13.48 7.15 20.65
C LEU A 84 -12.54 6.78 21.79
N VAL A 85 -11.94 5.60 21.72
CA VAL A 85 -10.83 5.24 22.59
C VAL A 85 -9.59 5.97 22.06
N PRO A 86 -8.78 6.65 22.90
CA PRO A 86 -7.57 7.37 22.46
C PRO A 86 -6.52 6.48 21.76
N ALA A 87 -6.68 5.16 21.84
CA ALA A 87 -5.81 4.15 21.25
C ALA A 87 -6.29 3.75 19.84
N LEU A 88 -6.53 4.72 18.94
CA LEU A 88 -6.58 4.36 17.52
C LEU A 88 -5.27 3.64 17.18
N PRO A 89 -5.30 2.48 16.52
CA PRO A 89 -4.08 1.73 16.22
C PRO A 89 -3.10 2.59 15.41
N VAL A 90 -2.04 3.03 16.08
CA VAL A 90 -1.00 3.86 15.49
C VAL A 90 -0.10 2.93 14.68
N GLY A 91 -0.23 2.93 13.36
CA GLY A 91 0.64 2.11 12.51
C GLY A 91 0.05 1.60 11.20
N TYR A 92 -1.27 1.64 10.99
CA TYR A 92 -1.88 1.14 9.75
C TYR A 92 -1.34 1.80 8.48
N GLY A 93 -0.89 3.06 8.55
CA GLY A 93 -0.22 3.74 7.44
C GLY A 93 1.09 3.05 7.03
N PHE A 94 1.91 2.60 7.98
CA PHE A 94 3.15 1.88 7.69
C PHE A 94 2.86 0.52 7.06
N THR A 95 1.87 -0.20 7.61
CA THR A 95 1.43 -1.48 7.04
C THR A 95 0.86 -1.29 5.62
N ALA A 96 0.14 -0.20 5.35
CA ALA A 96 -0.42 0.11 4.04
C ALA A 96 0.67 0.35 2.98
N ILE A 97 1.84 0.88 3.35
CA ILE A 97 2.99 0.99 2.43
C ILE A 97 3.41 -0.40 1.94
N ILE A 98 3.51 -1.36 2.86
CA ILE A 98 3.88 -2.76 2.54
C ILE A 98 2.86 -3.39 1.61
N VAL A 99 1.57 -3.23 1.92
CA VAL A 99 0.46 -3.72 1.07
C VAL A 99 0.52 -3.11 -0.33
N ALA A 100 0.80 -1.80 -0.44
CA ALA A 100 0.87 -1.11 -1.72
C ALA A 100 2.00 -1.65 -2.62
N PHE A 101 3.17 -1.91 -2.02
CA PHE A 101 4.30 -2.51 -2.74
C PHE A 101 4.06 -3.98 -3.10
N LEU A 102 3.51 -4.77 -2.18
CA LEU A 102 3.17 -6.17 -2.43
C LEU A 102 2.11 -6.31 -3.54
N GLY A 103 1.13 -5.42 -3.56
CA GLY A 103 0.11 -5.32 -4.60
C GLY A 103 0.59 -4.68 -5.91
N ARG A 104 1.88 -4.32 -6.03
CA ARG A 104 2.50 -3.68 -7.21
C ARG A 104 1.76 -2.42 -7.70
N LEU A 105 1.15 -1.66 -6.79
CA LEU A 105 0.33 -0.47 -7.08
C LEU A 105 -0.93 -0.73 -7.92
N ASP A 106 -1.33 -1.99 -8.12
CA ASP A 106 -2.59 -2.34 -8.78
C ASP A 106 -3.70 -2.53 -7.74
N PRO A 107 -4.90 -1.92 -7.90
CA PRO A 107 -5.97 -2.00 -6.91
C PRO A 107 -6.39 -3.43 -6.54
N ILE A 108 -6.43 -4.34 -7.50
CA ILE A 108 -6.77 -5.75 -7.26
C ILE A 108 -5.65 -6.45 -6.47
N GLY A 109 -4.39 -6.15 -6.82
CA GLY A 109 -3.22 -6.66 -6.09
C GLY A 109 -3.20 -6.16 -4.64
N ILE A 110 -3.59 -4.91 -4.40
CA ILE A 110 -3.70 -4.30 -3.06
C ILE A 110 -4.72 -5.02 -2.19
N VAL A 111 -5.88 -5.41 -2.74
CA VAL A 111 -6.90 -6.17 -1.98
C VAL A 111 -6.32 -7.52 -1.53
N ILE A 112 -5.70 -8.27 -2.45
CA ILE A 112 -5.11 -9.58 -2.13
C ILE A 112 -3.95 -9.42 -1.13
N ALA A 113 -3.07 -8.45 -1.35
CA ALA A 113 -1.96 -8.12 -0.46
C ALA A 113 -2.46 -7.72 0.94
N GLY A 114 -3.59 -7.00 1.01
CA GLY A 114 -4.25 -6.63 2.26
C GLY A 114 -4.68 -7.84 3.06
N PHE A 115 -5.26 -8.87 2.42
CA PHE A 115 -5.59 -10.13 3.08
C PHE A 115 -4.35 -10.87 3.60
N VAL A 116 -3.29 -10.97 2.78
CA VAL A 116 -2.03 -11.61 3.19
C VAL A 116 -1.43 -10.91 4.40
N MET A 117 -1.41 -9.57 4.38
CA MET A 117 -0.92 -8.77 5.51
C MET A 117 -1.80 -8.88 6.75
N ALA A 118 -3.13 -8.91 6.60
CA ALA A 118 -4.05 -9.11 7.73
C ALA A 118 -3.84 -10.48 8.40
N LEU A 119 -3.69 -11.54 7.61
CA LEU A 119 -3.39 -12.89 8.12
C LEU A 119 -2.05 -12.93 8.86
N THR A 120 -1.03 -12.28 8.29
CA THR A 120 0.31 -12.21 8.89
C THR A 120 0.29 -11.41 10.19
N TYR A 121 -0.47 -10.32 10.24
CA TYR A 121 -0.58 -9.49 11.42
C TYR A 121 -1.29 -10.20 12.57
N ILE A 122 -2.45 -10.81 12.31
CA ILE A 122 -3.22 -11.55 13.33
C ILE A 122 -2.44 -12.78 13.79
N GLY A 123 -1.80 -13.51 12.88
CA GLY A 123 -0.94 -14.64 13.22
C GLY A 123 0.28 -14.22 14.05
N GLY A 124 0.90 -13.08 13.71
CA GLY A 124 2.01 -12.51 14.48
C GLY A 124 1.60 -12.05 15.87
N GLU A 125 0.45 -11.39 16.01
CA GLU A 125 -0.12 -10.98 17.29
C GLU A 125 -0.45 -12.19 18.17
N THR A 126 -1.03 -13.24 17.60
CA THR A 126 -1.35 -14.49 18.34
C THR A 126 -0.08 -15.17 18.85
N ALA A 127 0.93 -15.32 17.98
CA ALA A 127 2.23 -15.88 18.37
C ALA A 127 2.93 -15.02 19.42
N GLN A 128 2.80 -13.70 19.34
CA GLN A 128 3.35 -12.77 20.32
C GLN A 128 2.70 -12.97 21.71
N ILE A 129 1.38 -13.15 21.76
CA ILE A 129 0.63 -13.40 22.99
C ILE A 129 1.02 -14.75 23.61
N GLU A 130 1.05 -15.81 22.80
CA GLU A 130 1.41 -17.15 23.27
C GLU A 130 2.84 -17.22 23.81
N MET A 131 3.78 -16.54 23.15
CA MET A 131 5.20 -16.54 23.52
C MET A 131 5.59 -15.43 24.50
N ASN A 132 4.63 -14.64 25.00
CA ASN A 132 4.87 -13.47 25.89
C ASN A 132 5.93 -12.49 25.34
N LEU A 133 5.92 -12.27 24.03
CA LEU A 133 6.87 -11.38 23.36
C LEU A 133 6.41 -9.90 23.43
N PRO A 134 7.35 -8.93 23.39
CA PRO A 134 7.00 -7.52 23.28
C PRO A 134 6.34 -7.17 21.94
N SER A 135 5.45 -6.16 21.93
CA SER A 135 4.73 -5.69 20.72
C SER A 135 5.64 -5.10 19.65
N ALA A 136 6.87 -4.73 20.01
CA ALA A 136 7.90 -4.30 19.07
C ALA A 136 8.23 -5.39 18.03
N VAL A 137 8.05 -6.67 18.36
CA VAL A 137 8.36 -7.80 17.47
C VAL A 137 7.54 -7.73 16.18
N THR A 138 6.25 -7.43 16.27
CA THR A 138 5.37 -7.30 15.10
C THR A 138 5.82 -6.17 14.17
N GLY A 139 6.29 -5.05 14.73
CA GLY A 139 6.85 -3.95 13.95
C GLY A 139 8.16 -4.31 13.24
N VAL A 140 9.04 -5.06 13.91
CA VAL A 140 10.28 -5.58 13.30
C VAL A 140 9.96 -6.54 12.14
N PHE A 141 8.99 -7.45 12.33
CA PHE A 141 8.53 -8.35 11.26
C PHE A 141 7.99 -7.58 10.05
N GLN A 142 7.18 -6.54 10.27
CA GLN A 142 6.69 -5.68 9.18
C GLN A 142 7.84 -4.99 8.43
N GLY A 143 8.81 -4.44 9.15
CA GLY A 143 9.99 -3.81 8.57
C GLY A 143 10.85 -4.80 7.76
N MET A 144 11.09 -6.00 8.30
CA MET A 144 11.80 -7.07 7.60
C MET A 144 11.05 -7.52 6.34
N PHE A 145 9.72 -7.67 6.42
CA PHE A 145 8.90 -8.06 5.29
C PHE A 145 9.02 -7.05 4.14
N LEU A 146 8.89 -5.76 4.45
CA LEU A 146 9.10 -4.69 3.47
C LEU A 146 10.52 -4.71 2.90
N PHE A 147 11.54 -4.86 3.76
CA PHE A 147 12.94 -4.86 3.35
C PHE A 147 13.24 -6.01 2.38
N PHE A 148 12.82 -7.24 2.69
CA PHE A 148 13.02 -8.38 1.82
C PHE A 148 12.23 -8.26 0.52
N LEU A 149 10.98 -7.79 0.57
CA LEU A 149 10.17 -7.55 -0.61
C LEU A 149 10.85 -6.55 -1.55
N LEU A 150 11.29 -5.41 -1.02
CA LEU A 150 11.96 -4.39 -1.80
C LEU A 150 13.33 -4.88 -2.32
N GLY A 151 14.08 -5.62 -1.50
CA GLY A 151 15.35 -6.22 -1.88
C GLY A 151 15.20 -7.20 -3.05
N ILE A 152 14.16 -8.05 -3.02
CA ILE A 152 13.83 -8.96 -4.12
C ILE A 152 13.39 -8.18 -5.36
N ASP A 153 12.57 -7.14 -5.24
CA ASP A 153 12.12 -6.33 -6.37
C ASP A 153 13.29 -5.62 -7.08
N VAL A 154 14.25 -5.09 -6.31
CA VAL A 154 15.48 -4.50 -6.83
C VAL A 154 16.32 -5.56 -7.53
N LEU A 155 16.53 -6.72 -6.91
CA LEU A 155 17.34 -7.80 -7.47
C LEU A 155 16.73 -8.39 -8.76
N ALA A 156 15.39 -8.45 -8.82
CA ALA A 156 14.65 -8.91 -9.99
C ALA A 156 14.74 -7.91 -11.16
N LYS A 157 14.70 -6.61 -10.89
CA LYS A 157 14.77 -5.54 -11.92
C LYS A 157 16.20 -5.26 -12.38
N TYR A 158 17.17 -5.33 -11.49
CA TYR A 158 18.57 -4.98 -11.76
C TYR A 158 19.45 -6.24 -11.77
N ARG A 159 19.83 -6.69 -12.97
CA ARG A 159 20.86 -7.72 -13.11
C ARG A 159 22.24 -7.12 -12.86
N PHE A 160 22.93 -7.60 -11.83
CA PHE A 160 24.31 -7.23 -11.57
C PHE A 160 25.21 -7.60 -12.77
N ARG A 161 25.66 -6.59 -13.52
CA ARG A 161 26.67 -6.76 -14.57
C ARG A 161 28.02 -6.34 -14.00
N ILE A 162 28.83 -7.32 -13.63
CA ILE A 162 30.22 -7.08 -13.22
C ILE A 162 31.01 -6.69 -14.48
N ILE A 163 31.29 -5.40 -14.65
CA ILE A 163 32.17 -4.93 -15.71
C ILE A 163 33.60 -5.10 -15.21
N ARG A 164 34.30 -6.13 -15.68
CA ARG A 164 35.74 -6.24 -15.50
C ARG A 164 36.40 -5.14 -16.33
N VAL A 165 36.94 -4.12 -15.67
CA VAL A 165 37.80 -3.14 -16.32
C VAL A 165 39.12 -3.86 -16.61
N THR A 166 39.26 -4.39 -17.82
CA THR A 166 40.57 -4.81 -18.32
C THR A 166 41.42 -3.54 -18.41
N ARG A 167 42.35 -3.37 -17.47
CA ARG A 167 43.45 -2.41 -17.67
C ARG A 167 44.18 -2.89 -18.92
N ALA A 168 43.97 -2.18 -20.03
CA ALA A 168 44.82 -2.33 -21.20
C ALA A 168 46.24 -2.10 -20.71
N ALA A 169 47.10 -3.10 -20.91
CA ALA A 169 48.52 -3.00 -20.64
C ALA A 169 49.01 -1.71 -21.31
N ALA A 170 49.48 -0.76 -20.51
CA ALA A 170 50.28 0.34 -20.99
C ALA A 170 51.48 -0.28 -21.71
N GLY A 171 51.62 0.03 -22.99
CA GLY A 171 52.65 -0.51 -23.85
C GLY A 171 54.06 -0.09 -23.46
N GLU A 172 54.98 -0.93 -23.93
CA GLU A 172 56.38 -0.68 -24.30
C GLU A 172 57.35 -0.17 -23.22
#